data_AF-A0A9X7GJ51-F1
#
_entry.id   AF-A0A9X7GJ51-F1
#
_cell.length_a   1.000
_cell.length_b   1.000
_cell.length_c   1.000
_cell.angle_alpha   90.00
_cell.angle_beta   90.00
_cell.angle_gamma   90.00
#
_symmetry.space_group_name_H-M   'P 1'
#
loop_
_entity.id
_entity.type
_entity.pdbx_description
1 polymer ?
#
loop_
_entity_poly.entity_id
_entity_poly.type
_entity_poly.pdbx_seq_one_letter_code
_entity_poly.pdbx_strand_id
1 'polypeptide(L)'
;MNMTKSKPGSKKEQDFITNLHATLKPLGFKKKRHTFFKAENGFYKLINIQKSQFGDDFYINIGVHPIGLPQLITNQLQIKENISIFDCILQTRIEPIHIKQNQLLHNVSHETIAIPGYLSTVFDWFQT
;
A
#
# COMPACT_ATOMS: atom_id res chain seq x y z
N MET A 1 16.04 -3.38 -33.31
CA MET A 1 14.87 -3.20 -32.42
C MET A 1 15.06 -4.09 -31.20
N ASN A 2 15.45 -3.53 -30.06
CA ASN A 2 15.56 -4.30 -28.82
C ASN A 2 14.19 -4.38 -28.18
N MET A 3 13.55 -5.55 -28.28
CA MET A 3 12.38 -5.89 -27.47
C MET A 3 12.84 -6.07 -26.03
N THR A 4 12.61 -5.06 -25.20
CA THR A 4 12.78 -5.18 -23.75
C THR A 4 11.75 -6.17 -23.22
N LYS A 5 12.17 -7.43 -23.04
CA LYS A 5 11.40 -8.40 -22.24
C LYS A 5 11.20 -7.78 -20.87
N SER A 6 9.95 -7.48 -20.50
CA SER A 6 9.62 -7.01 -19.15
C SER A 6 10.08 -8.07 -18.14
N LYS A 7 10.89 -7.67 -17.16
CA LYS A 7 11.43 -8.59 -16.14
C LYS A 7 10.27 -9.27 -15.39
N PRO A 8 10.33 -10.60 -15.14
CA PRO A 8 9.23 -11.36 -14.54
C PRO A 8 8.72 -10.82 -13.19
N GLY A 9 9.57 -10.16 -12.38
CA GLY A 9 9.14 -9.45 -11.17
C GLY A 9 8.14 -8.32 -11.40
N SER A 10 8.20 -7.64 -12.56
CA SER A 10 7.29 -6.51 -12.86
C SER A 10 5.86 -6.95 -13.11
N LYS A 11 5.63 -8.17 -13.62
CA LYS A 11 4.27 -8.65 -13.90
C LYS A 11 3.53 -9.00 -12.60
N LYS A 12 4.19 -9.69 -11.67
CA LYS A 12 3.62 -10.03 -10.36
C LYS A 12 3.27 -8.79 -9.55
N GLU A 13 4.16 -7.79 -9.51
CA GLU A 13 3.91 -6.50 -8.87
C GLU A 13 2.70 -5.80 -9.52
N GLN A 14 2.63 -5.78 -10.85
CA GLN A 14 1.55 -5.13 -11.58
C GLN A 14 0.19 -5.80 -11.36
N ASP A 15 0.16 -7.14 -11.34
CA ASP A 15 -1.04 -7.92 -11.05
C ASP A 15 -1.50 -7.68 -9.60
N PHE A 16 -0.55 -7.66 -8.65
CA PHE A 16 -0.83 -7.32 -7.26
C PHE A 16 -1.44 -5.93 -7.12
N ILE A 17 -0.83 -4.91 -7.73
CA ILE A 17 -1.33 -3.53 -7.70
C ILE A 17 -2.73 -3.42 -8.33
N THR A 18 -2.99 -4.20 -9.38
CA THR A 18 -4.29 -4.22 -10.07
C THR A 18 -5.37 -4.81 -9.16
N ASN A 19 -5.09 -5.95 -8.53
CA ASN A 19 -5.99 -6.59 -7.58
C ASN A 19 -6.23 -5.71 -6.34
N LEU A 20 -5.15 -5.13 -5.79
CA LEU A 20 -5.24 -4.20 -4.67
C LEU A 20 -6.12 -2.99 -5.00
N HIS A 21 -5.99 -2.44 -6.21
CA HIS A 21 -6.84 -1.35 -6.66
C HIS A 21 -8.32 -1.73 -6.72
N ALA A 22 -8.64 -2.90 -7.28
CA ALA A 22 -10.02 -3.39 -7.36
C ALA A 22 -10.65 -3.52 -5.97
N THR A 23 -9.89 -3.98 -4.97
CA THR A 23 -10.35 -4.12 -3.58
C THR A 23 -10.47 -2.78 -2.85
N LEU A 24 -9.51 -1.87 -3.02
CA LEU A 24 -9.48 -0.61 -2.27
C LEU A 24 -10.40 0.47 -2.84
N LYS A 25 -10.68 0.44 -4.14
CA LYS A 25 -11.56 1.42 -4.82
C LYS A 25 -12.96 1.53 -4.18
N PRO A 26 -13.71 0.44 -3.93
CA PRO A 26 -15.03 0.54 -3.28
C PRO A 26 -14.96 1.06 -1.84
N LEU A 27 -13.79 0.98 -1.19
CA LEU A 27 -13.57 1.47 0.17
C LEU A 27 -13.21 2.97 0.23
N GLY A 28 -13.20 3.65 -0.93
CA GLY A 28 -12.96 5.08 -1.04
C GLY A 28 -11.49 5.48 -1.25
N PHE A 29 -10.59 4.51 -1.42
CA PHE A 29 -9.19 4.83 -1.76
C PHE A 29 -9.06 5.27 -3.21
N LYS A 30 -8.30 6.33 -3.42
CA LYS A 30 -7.84 6.80 -4.73
C LYS A 30 -6.43 6.26 -4.99
N LYS A 31 -6.11 5.96 -6.26
CA LYS A 31 -4.79 5.49 -6.67
C LYS A 31 -4.01 6.58 -7.41
N LYS A 32 -2.74 6.76 -7.07
CA LYS A 32 -1.75 7.59 -7.78
C LYS A 32 -0.45 6.79 -7.92
N ARG A 33 -0.14 6.34 -9.13
CA ARG A 33 1.00 5.43 -9.42
C ARG A 33 0.94 4.16 -8.53
N HIS A 34 1.96 3.93 -7.71
CA HIS A 34 2.06 2.79 -6.79
C HIS A 34 1.55 3.11 -5.38
N THR A 35 0.89 4.26 -5.20
CA THR A 35 0.34 4.71 -3.92
C THR A 35 -1.18 4.76 -3.97
N PHE A 36 -1.81 4.30 -2.90
CA PHE A 36 -3.24 4.40 -2.63
C PHE A 36 -3.44 5.31 -1.44
N PHE A 37 -4.43 6.20 -1.50
CA PHE A 37 -4.70 7.15 -0.44
C PHE A 37 -6.19 7.36 -0.23
N LYS A 38 -6.59 7.57 1.02
CA LYS A 38 -7.96 7.91 1.42
C LYS A 38 -7.90 8.99 2.50
N ALA A 39 -8.77 9.99 2.40
CA ALA A 39 -9.01 10.93 3.49
C ALA A 39 -10.22 10.44 4.28
N GLU A 40 -10.06 10.19 5.58
CA GLU A 40 -11.11 9.69 6.46
C GLU A 40 -10.82 10.09 7.91
N ASN A 41 -11.85 10.52 8.64
CA ASN A 41 -11.78 10.86 10.08
C ASN A 41 -10.66 11.86 10.44
N GLY A 42 -10.37 12.83 9.57
CA GLY A 42 -9.33 13.83 9.80
C GLY A 42 -7.90 13.35 9.48
N PHE A 43 -7.75 12.17 8.87
CA PHE A 43 -6.45 11.62 8.50
C PHE A 43 -6.37 11.26 7.01
N TYR A 44 -5.20 11.46 6.43
CA TYR A 44 -4.77 10.78 5.22
C TYR A 44 -4.23 9.39 5.57
N LYS A 45 -4.85 8.36 5.01
CA LYS A 45 -4.47 6.95 5.09
C LYS A 45 -3.78 6.56 3.79
N LEU A 46 -2.51 6.15 3.82
CA LEU A 46 -1.69 5.86 2.65
C LEU A 46 -1.22 4.40 2.65
N ILE A 47 -1.18 3.79 1.47
CA ILE A 47 -0.58 2.49 1.20
C ILE A 47 0.33 2.66 -0.02
N ASN A 48 1.61 2.34 0.09
CA ASN A 48 2.59 2.48 -0.98
C ASN A 48 3.28 1.16 -1.30
N ILE A 49 3.24 0.76 -2.57
CA ILE A 49 3.95 -0.40 -3.09
C ILE A 49 5.32 0.05 -3.57
N GLN A 50 6.38 -0.44 -2.92
CA GLN A 50 7.75 -0.05 -3.19
C GLN A 50 8.54 -1.24 -3.73
N LYS A 51 9.01 -1.13 -4.97
CA LYS A 51 9.92 -2.12 -5.54
C LYS A 51 11.25 -2.18 -4.79
N SER A 52 11.77 -3.39 -4.58
CA SER A 52 13.11 -3.61 -4.04
C SER A 52 14.19 -3.14 -5.01
N GLN A 53 15.29 -2.62 -4.48
CA GLN A 53 16.49 -2.28 -5.27
C GLN A 53 17.37 -3.51 -5.50
N PHE A 54 17.25 -4.55 -4.66
CA PHE A 54 18.16 -5.69 -4.60
C PHE A 54 17.57 -6.98 -5.19
N GLY A 55 16.36 -6.95 -5.74
CA GLY A 55 15.68 -8.14 -6.26
C GLY A 55 14.35 -7.86 -6.94
N ASP A 56 13.61 -8.94 -7.22
CA ASP A 56 12.28 -8.89 -7.86
C ASP A 56 11.13 -8.71 -6.85
N ASP A 57 11.44 -8.56 -5.57
CA ASP A 57 10.46 -8.35 -4.50
C ASP A 57 9.94 -6.90 -4.46
N PHE A 58 8.80 -6.72 -3.81
CA PHE A 58 8.26 -5.41 -3.46
C PHE A 58 7.81 -5.40 -2.00
N TYR A 59 7.81 -4.22 -1.41
CA TYR A 59 7.40 -3.96 -0.05
C TYR A 59 6.09 -3.16 -0.04
N ILE A 60 5.30 -3.35 1.02
CA ILE A 60 4.10 -2.57 1.26
C ILE A 60 4.38 -1.66 2.45
N ASN A 61 4.40 -0.36 2.24
CA ASN A 61 4.47 0.62 3.31
C ASN A 61 3.07 1.17 3.56
N ILE A 62 2.67 1.31 4.82
CA ILE A 62 1.42 1.92 5.24
C ILE A 62 1.71 3.14 6.11
N GLY A 63 0.86 4.16 6.01
CA GLY A 63 1.09 5.42 6.70
C GLY A 63 -0.19 6.19 6.99
N VAL A 64 -0.16 6.99 8.06
CA VAL A 64 -1.23 7.87 8.51
C VAL A 64 -0.63 9.25 8.71
N HIS A 65 -1.32 10.27 8.22
CA HIS A 65 -0.94 11.67 8.38
C HIS A 65 -2.18 12.51 8.73
N PRO A 66 -2.16 13.34 9.80
CA PRO A 66 -3.29 14.22 10.11
C PRO A 66 -3.51 15.27 9.01
N ILE A 67 -4.76 15.50 8.64
CA ILE A 67 -5.10 16.53 7.65
C ILE A 67 -4.87 17.90 8.29
N GLY A 68 -4.19 18.79 7.56
CA GLY A 68 -3.93 20.16 8.02
C GLY A 68 -2.74 20.31 8.97
N LEU A 69 -2.01 19.22 9.27
CA LEU A 69 -0.79 19.32 10.07
C LEU A 69 0.28 20.13 9.33
N PRO A 70 0.72 21.28 9.88
CA PRO A 70 1.79 22.07 9.26
C PRO A 70 3.12 21.32 9.35
N GLN A 71 3.90 21.37 8.28
CA GLN A 71 5.27 20.85 8.24
C GLN A 71 6.25 22.02 8.05
N LEU A 72 7.41 21.92 8.70
CA LEU A 72 8.48 22.89 8.50
C LEU A 72 9.23 22.54 7.21
N ILE A 73 8.97 23.29 6.14
CA ILE A 73 9.61 23.12 4.82
C ILE A 73 10.42 24.37 4.55
N THR A 74 11.73 24.23 4.36
CA THR A 74 12.64 25.35 4.06
C THR A 74 12.44 26.54 5.03
N ASN A 75 12.41 26.26 6.34
CA ASN A 75 12.17 27.22 7.43
C ASN A 75 10.81 27.94 7.40
N GLN A 76 9.82 27.43 6.67
CA GLN A 76 8.46 27.95 6.65
C GLN A 76 7.47 26.87 7.07
N LEU A 77 6.50 27.22 7.92
CA LEU A 77 5.38 26.34 8.24
C LEU A 77 4.41 26.34 7.06
N GLN A 78 4.24 25.18 6.43
CA GLN A 78 3.37 25.00 5.28
C GLN A 78 2.49 23.77 5.47
N ILE A 79 1.23 23.85 5.05
CA ILE A 79 0.34 22.68 5.01
C ILE A 79 0.55 21.99 3.66
N LYS A 80 1.02 20.76 3.69
CA LYS A 80 1.27 19.97 2.48
C LYS A 80 0.00 19.22 2.09
N GLU A 81 -0.54 19.51 0.91
CA GLU A 81 -1.75 18.83 0.42
C GLU A 81 -1.45 17.46 -0.22
N ASN A 82 -0.28 17.32 -0.86
CA ASN A 82 0.17 16.08 -1.48
C ASN A 82 1.11 15.32 -0.55
N ILE A 83 0.54 14.70 0.48
CA ILE A 83 1.27 13.86 1.43
C ILE A 83 1.79 12.61 0.71
N SER A 84 3.09 12.35 0.84
CA SER A 84 3.73 11.08 0.47
C SER A 84 3.82 10.16 1.68
N ILE A 85 4.11 8.88 1.45
CA ILE A 85 4.29 7.91 2.54
C ILE A 85 5.37 8.38 3.54
N PHE A 86 6.45 8.98 3.04
CA PHE A 86 7.57 9.47 3.85
C PHE A 86 7.26 10.74 4.64
N ASP A 87 6.15 11.40 4.34
CA ASP A 87 5.65 12.54 5.12
C ASP A 87 4.70 12.10 6.24
N CYS A 88 4.28 10.81 6.27
CA CYS A 88 3.34 10.32 7.27
C CYS A 88 3.94 10.35 8.68
N ILE A 89 3.16 10.82 9.66
CA ILE A 89 3.61 10.93 11.04
C ILE A 89 3.77 9.55 11.69
N LEU A 90 2.86 8.63 11.34
CA LEU A 90 2.98 7.21 11.62
C LEU A 90 3.15 6.50 10.29
N GLN A 91 4.21 5.71 10.17
CA GLN A 91 4.43 4.84 9.02
C GLN A 91 5.06 3.54 9.48
N THR A 92 4.71 2.45 8.81
CA THR A 92 5.41 1.18 8.97
C THR A 92 5.45 0.43 7.64
N ARG A 93 6.38 -0.50 7.53
CA ARG A 93 6.37 -1.50 6.47
C ARG A 93 5.60 -2.69 6.99
N ILE A 94 4.67 -3.21 6.19
CA ILE A 94 4.16 -4.56 6.42
C ILE A 94 5.36 -5.47 6.17
N GLU A 95 5.98 -5.93 7.26
CA GLU A 95 6.99 -6.97 7.16
C GLU A 95 6.40 -8.12 6.33
N PRO A 96 7.20 -8.88 5.59
CA PRO A 96 6.74 -10.18 5.15
C PRO A 96 6.40 -10.95 6.42
N ILE A 97 5.14 -10.86 6.85
CA ILE A 97 4.47 -11.88 7.65
C ILE A 97 4.95 -13.16 6.99
N HIS A 98 5.58 -14.05 7.74
CA HIS A 98 5.94 -15.35 7.23
C HIS A 98 4.67 -15.97 6.67
N ILE A 99 4.40 -15.73 5.39
CA ILE A 99 3.44 -16.42 4.58
C ILE A 99 4.11 -17.77 4.45
N LYS A 100 3.96 -18.59 5.50
CA LYS A 100 4.09 -20.03 5.35
C LYS A 100 3.16 -20.32 4.18
N GLN A 101 3.74 -20.66 3.05
CA GLN A 101 3.07 -20.92 1.76
C GLN A 101 1.89 -21.90 1.90
N ASN A 102 1.78 -22.60 3.04
CA ASN A 102 0.77 -23.58 3.37
C ASN A 102 -0.58 -23.02 3.87
N GLN A 103 -0.73 -21.72 4.21
CA GLN A 103 -2.04 -21.16 4.59
C GLN A 103 -2.78 -20.44 3.46
N LEU A 104 -2.10 -20.08 2.36
CA LEU A 104 -2.75 -19.45 1.20
C LEU A 104 -3.40 -20.45 0.23
N LEU A 105 -3.07 -21.74 0.32
CA LEU A 105 -3.60 -22.77 -0.58
C LEU A 105 -4.80 -23.55 -0.02
N HIS A 106 -5.12 -23.43 1.27
CA HIS A 106 -6.15 -24.27 1.89
C HIS A 106 -7.56 -23.68 1.95
N ASN A 107 -7.76 -22.40 1.58
CA ASN A 107 -9.08 -21.76 1.64
C ASN A 107 -9.63 -21.37 0.25
N VAL A 108 -9.19 -22.03 -0.83
CA VAL A 108 -9.75 -21.80 -2.18
C VAL A 108 -11.06 -22.57 -2.41
N SER A 109 -11.51 -23.39 -1.45
CA SER A 109 -12.81 -24.04 -1.48
C SER A 109 -13.81 -23.32 -0.58
N HIS A 110 -14.78 -22.67 -1.20
CA HIS A 110 -16.05 -22.17 -0.65
C HIS A 110 -16.07 -20.74 -0.11
N GLU A 111 -16.70 -19.86 -0.89
CA GLU A 111 -17.62 -18.79 -0.46
C GLU A 111 -17.23 -17.98 0.79
N THR A 112 -16.07 -17.35 0.78
CA THR A 112 -15.91 -15.99 1.32
C THR A 112 -14.68 -15.41 0.65
N ILE A 113 -14.74 -14.14 0.23
CA ILE A 113 -13.55 -13.43 -0.26
C ILE A 113 -12.59 -13.35 0.94
N ALA A 114 -11.71 -14.34 1.08
CA ALA A 114 -10.65 -14.32 2.06
C ALA A 114 -9.75 -13.15 1.67
N ILE A 115 -10.01 -12.01 2.30
CA ILE A 115 -9.16 -10.83 2.31
C ILE A 115 -7.75 -11.38 2.56
N PRO A 116 -6.83 -11.34 1.57
CA PRO A 116 -5.50 -11.90 1.74
C PRO A 116 -4.90 -11.39 3.05
N GLY A 117 -4.24 -12.23 3.85
CA GLY A 117 -3.87 -11.88 5.24
C GLY A 117 -3.18 -10.52 5.40
N TYR A 118 -2.43 -10.06 4.38
CA TYR A 118 -1.85 -8.72 4.34
C TYR A 118 -2.89 -7.59 4.32
N LEU A 119 -4.03 -7.76 3.64
CA LEU A 119 -5.13 -6.79 3.65
C LEU A 119 -5.81 -6.72 5.02
N SER A 120 -5.93 -7.83 5.76
CA SER A 120 -6.42 -7.78 7.15
C SER A 120 -5.50 -6.90 7.97
N THR A 121 -4.18 -7.09 7.86
CA THR A 121 -3.19 -6.24 8.56
C THR A 121 -3.31 -4.77 8.17
N VAL A 122 -3.54 -4.46 6.89
CA VAL A 122 -3.78 -3.09 6.44
C VAL A 122 -5.04 -2.52 7.09
N PHE A 123 -6.13 -3.29 7.14
CA PHE A 123 -7.40 -2.81 7.70
C PHE A 123 -7.34 -2.63 9.20
N ASP A 124 -6.80 -3.60 9.93
CA ASP A 124 -6.64 -3.53 11.39
C ASP A 124 -5.88 -2.26 11.78
N TRP A 125 -4.82 -1.93 11.03
CA TRP A 125 -4.03 -0.72 11.24
C TRP A 125 -4.79 0.59 10.99
N PHE A 126 -5.87 0.56 10.21
CA PHE A 126 -6.71 1.73 9.93
C PHE A 126 -8.00 1.79 10.77
N GLN A 127 -8.28 0.78 11.59
CA GLN A 127 -9.48 0.68 12.45
C GLN A 127 -9.19 1.02 13.93
N THR A 128 -7.93 1.01 14.38
CA THR A 128 -7.48 1.60 15.66
C THR A 128 -7.37 3.11 15.57
#